data_AF-A0A521H7I2-F1
#
_entry.id   AF-A0A521H7I2-F1
#
_cell.length_a   1.000
_cell.length_b   1.000
_cell.length_c   1.000
_cell.angle_alpha   90.00
_cell.angle_beta   90.00
_cell.angle_gamma   90.00
#
_symmetry.space_group_name_H-M   'P 1'
#
loop_
_entity.id
_entity.type
_entity.pdbx_description
1 polymer ?
#
loop_
_entity_poly.entity_id
_entity_poly.type
_entity_poly.pdbx_seq_one_letter_code
_entity_poly.pdbx_strand_id
1 'polypeptide(L)'
;MRFSRSLGRVLVPALLSFAAGGLLGYLAGSRGSRAPAPLLDPDLAAYHAGVVAALQLDATQAEEALVWLWKYQQERSKLIQAHSAGLEPSLANLDQRYEQMLRTRILRPEQWPLAQQLAQARKLSAAPPGG
;
A
#
# COMPACT_ATOMS: atom_id res chain seq x y z
N MET A 1 2.48 -32.20 50.44
CA MET A 1 1.76 -30.98 50.89
C MET A 1 2.30 -29.82 50.07
N ARG A 2 1.58 -28.94 49.37
CA ARG A 2 0.15 -28.61 49.23
C ARG A 2 -0.04 -28.01 47.83
N PHE A 3 -1.24 -28.26 47.30
CA PHE A 3 -1.78 -27.86 46.01
C PHE A 3 -1.71 -26.36 45.69
N SER A 4 -1.52 -26.09 44.39
CA SER A 4 -2.47 -25.37 43.51
C SER A 4 -3.00 -24.02 43.98
N ARG A 5 -2.84 -22.96 43.16
CA ARG A 5 -3.92 -21.97 42.88
C ARG A 5 -3.60 -20.80 41.95
N SER A 6 -2.39 -20.59 41.43
CA SER A 6 -2.12 -19.34 40.68
C SER A 6 -2.08 -19.46 39.15
N LEU A 7 -1.63 -20.59 38.56
CA LEU A 7 -1.46 -20.65 37.10
C LEU A 7 -2.78 -20.65 36.30
N GLY A 8 -3.86 -21.19 36.86
CA GLY A 8 -5.17 -21.21 36.21
C GLY A 8 -5.92 -19.87 36.22
N ARG A 9 -5.51 -18.90 37.06
CA ARG A 9 -6.24 -17.62 37.21
C ARG A 9 -5.84 -16.54 36.20
N VAL A 10 -4.72 -16.72 35.50
CA VAL A 10 -4.23 -15.74 34.51
C VAL A 10 -4.49 -16.20 33.08
N LEU A 11 -4.56 -17.51 32.85
CA LEU A 11 -4.87 -18.07 31.53
C LEU A 11 -6.31 -17.81 31.08
N VAL A 12 -7.27 -17.83 32.01
CA VAL A 12 -8.69 -17.58 31.71
C VAL A 12 -8.95 -16.13 31.24
N PRO A 13 -8.47 -15.07 31.92
CA PRO A 13 -8.65 -13.70 31.41
C PRO A 13 -7.84 -13.42 30.14
N ALA A 14 -6.70 -14.08 29.93
CA ALA A 14 -5.94 -13.96 28.68
C ALA A 14 -6.70 -14.58 27.50
N LEU A 15 -7.31 -15.76 27.69
CA LEU A 15 -8.18 -16.39 26.69
C LEU A 15 -9.47 -15.59 26.45
N LEU A 16 -10.06 -14.99 27.48
CA LEU A 16 -11.22 -14.11 27.34
C LEU A 16 -10.87 -12.79 26.63
N SER A 17 -9.69 -12.22 26.86
CA SER A 17 -9.21 -11.03 26.14
C SER A 17 -8.90 -11.35 24.68
N PHE A 18 -8.36 -12.54 24.40
CA PHE A 18 -8.12 -13.03 23.05
C PHE A 18 -9.42 -13.34 22.30
N ALA A 19 -10.42 -13.91 22.99
CA ALA A 19 -11.75 -14.16 22.43
C ALA A 19 -12.55 -12.86 22.22
N ALA A 20 -12.44 -11.89 23.13
CA ALA A 20 -13.06 -10.58 23.00
C ALA A 20 -12.40 -9.74 21.89
N GLY A 21 -11.07 -9.78 21.76
CA GLY A 21 -10.35 -9.18 20.64
C GLY A 21 -10.65 -9.87 19.30
N GLY A 22 -10.78 -11.20 19.30
CA GLY A 22 -11.13 -12.00 18.13
C GLY A 22 -12.56 -11.76 17.63
N LEU A 23 -13.53 -11.61 18.55
CA LEU A 23 -14.93 -11.33 18.20
C LEU A 23 -15.16 -9.87 17.76
N LEU A 24 -14.48 -8.91 18.37
CA LEU A 24 -14.53 -7.50 17.92
C LEU A 24 -13.83 -7.32 16.56
N GLY A 25 -12.72 -8.04 16.32
CA GLY A 25 -12.07 -8.09 15.00
C GLY A 25 -12.92 -8.77 13.92
N TYR A 26 -13.66 -9.83 14.28
CA TYR A 26 -14.49 -10.58 13.34
C TYR A 26 -15.79 -9.85 12.96
N LEU A 27 -16.44 -9.16 13.91
CA LEU A 27 -17.65 -8.39 13.62
C LEU A 27 -17.36 -7.06 12.91
N ALA A 28 -16.21 -6.41 13.17
CA ALA A 28 -15.73 -5.31 12.34
C ALA A 28 -15.31 -5.76 10.92
N GLY A 29 -14.92 -7.03 10.75
CA GLY A 29 -14.59 -7.65 9.46
C GLY A 29 -15.79 -8.19 8.66
N SER A 30 -17.02 -8.13 9.21
CA SER A 30 -18.23 -8.63 8.54
C SER A 30 -18.80 -7.71 7.46
N ARG A 31 -18.20 -6.54 7.23
CA ARG A 31 -18.44 -5.71 6.04
C ARG A 31 -17.20 -5.71 5.15
N GLY A 32 -17.14 -6.70 4.28
CA GLY A 32 -16.17 -6.77 3.20
C GLY A 32 -15.06 -7.75 3.50
N SER A 33 -15.22 -8.94 2.93
CA SER A 33 -14.15 -9.90 2.65
C SER A 33 -13.05 -9.20 1.83
N ARG A 34 -12.21 -8.38 2.46
CA ARG A 34 -10.99 -7.89 1.83
C ARG A 34 -10.06 -9.08 1.72
N ALA A 35 -9.77 -9.44 0.47
CA ALA A 35 -8.67 -10.33 0.15
C ALA A 35 -7.43 -9.93 0.98
N PRO A 36 -6.59 -10.89 1.43
CA PRO A 36 -5.35 -10.56 2.13
C PRO A 36 -4.62 -9.49 1.34
N ALA A 37 -4.26 -8.39 2.01
CA ALA A 37 -3.66 -7.24 1.35
C ALA A 37 -2.46 -7.72 0.52
N PRO A 38 -2.41 -7.43 -0.79
CA PRO A 38 -1.33 -7.89 -1.63
C PRO A 38 0.01 -7.42 -1.07
N LEU A 39 0.97 -8.34 -0.90
CA LEU A 39 2.29 -8.01 -0.39
C LEU A 39 3.05 -7.22 -1.46
N LEU A 40 3.34 -5.95 -1.17
CA LEU A 40 4.16 -5.09 -2.02
C LEU A 40 5.64 -5.23 -1.66
N ASP A 41 6.50 -5.02 -2.66
CA ASP A 41 7.93 -4.82 -2.42
C ASP A 41 8.14 -3.58 -1.52
N PRO A 42 9.21 -3.54 -0.67
CA PRO A 42 9.38 -2.47 0.32
C PRO A 42 9.44 -1.06 -0.28
N ASP A 43 10.02 -0.91 -1.46
CA ASP A 43 10.08 0.35 -2.22
C ASP A 43 8.68 0.83 -2.62
N LEU A 44 7.85 -0.07 -3.14
CA LEU A 44 6.48 0.22 -3.53
C LEU A 44 5.57 0.45 -2.33
N ALA A 45 5.78 -0.27 -1.22
CA ALA A 45 5.07 -0.03 0.02
C ALA A 45 5.38 1.38 0.58
N ALA A 46 6.65 1.79 0.57
CA ALA A 46 7.06 3.13 0.99
C ALA A 46 6.48 4.22 0.06
N TYR A 47 6.51 3.98 -1.25
CA TYR A 47 5.88 4.86 -2.23
C TYR A 47 4.37 5.00 -1.99
N HIS A 48 3.66 3.90 -1.78
CA HIS A 48 2.22 3.91 -1.48
C HIS A 48 1.91 4.73 -0.22
N ALA A 49 2.62 4.50 0.87
CA ALA A 49 2.45 5.27 2.11
C ALA A 49 2.71 6.77 1.87
N GLY A 50 3.76 7.10 1.12
CA GLY A 50 4.08 8.48 0.74
C GLY A 50 2.97 9.13 -0.08
N VAL A 51 2.43 8.44 -1.08
CA VAL A 51 1.34 8.94 -1.92
C VAL A 51 0.04 9.12 -1.12
N VAL A 52 -0.30 8.18 -0.25
CA VAL A 52 -1.49 8.27 0.61
C VAL A 52 -1.40 9.50 1.51
N ALA A 53 -0.25 9.71 2.15
CA ALA A 53 -0.04 10.86 3.02
C ALA A 53 0.00 12.18 2.23
N ALA A 54 0.77 12.22 1.14
CA ALA A 54 1.03 13.45 0.39
C ALA A 54 -0.20 13.92 -0.41
N LEU A 55 -1.04 13.00 -0.90
CA LEU A 55 -2.28 13.33 -1.63
C LEU A 55 -3.53 13.26 -0.77
N GLN A 56 -3.37 12.95 0.52
CA GLN A 56 -4.46 12.80 1.49
C GLN A 56 -5.53 11.85 0.96
N LEU A 57 -5.11 10.67 0.48
CA LEU A 57 -6.03 9.68 -0.04
C LEU A 57 -6.89 9.13 1.10
N ASP A 58 -8.20 9.04 0.86
CA ASP A 58 -9.08 8.33 1.79
C ASP A 58 -8.85 6.81 1.73
N ALA A 59 -9.50 6.06 2.63
CA ALA A 59 -9.33 4.61 2.72
C ALA A 59 -9.69 3.87 1.42
N THR A 60 -10.71 4.33 0.69
CA THR A 60 -11.13 3.72 -0.58
C THR A 60 -10.11 4.00 -1.68
N GLN A 61 -9.67 5.24 -1.81
CA GLN A 61 -8.62 5.65 -2.75
C GLN A 61 -7.29 4.93 -2.47
N ALA A 62 -6.92 4.80 -1.20
CA ALA A 62 -5.70 4.13 -0.77
C ALA A 62 -5.71 2.64 -1.14
N GLU A 63 -6.85 1.97 -0.98
CA GLU A 63 -7.00 0.57 -1.38
C GLU A 63 -7.00 0.37 -2.89
N GLU A 64 -7.68 1.25 -3.62
CA GLU A 64 -7.63 1.19 -5.08
C GLU A 64 -6.20 1.42 -5.58
N ALA A 65 -5.48 2.39 -5.01
CA ALA A 65 -4.06 2.63 -5.30
C ALA A 65 -3.20 1.40 -5.00
N LEU A 66 -3.45 0.71 -3.89
CA LEU A 66 -2.75 -0.51 -3.49
C LEU A 66 -2.95 -1.64 -4.50
N VAL A 67 -4.20 -1.87 -4.94
CA VAL A 67 -4.53 -2.90 -5.95
C VAL A 67 -3.80 -2.62 -7.26
N TRP A 68 -3.80 -1.37 -7.71
CA TRP A 68 -3.11 -1.00 -8.94
C TRP A 68 -1.59 -1.07 -8.80
N LEU A 69 -1.04 -0.72 -7.63
CA LEU A 69 0.40 -0.78 -7.41
C LEU A 69 0.90 -2.23 -7.36
N TRP A 70 0.08 -3.14 -6.85
CA TRP A 70 0.35 -4.56 -6.94
C TRP A 70 0.37 -5.05 -8.39
N LYS A 71 -0.57 -4.62 -9.24
CA LYS A 71 -0.55 -4.95 -10.67
C LYS A 71 0.70 -4.39 -11.35
N TYR A 72 1.08 -3.15 -11.03
CA TYR A 72 2.31 -2.53 -11.48
C TYR A 72 3.53 -3.40 -11.12
N GLN A 73 3.64 -3.86 -9.87
CA GLN A 73 4.73 -4.73 -9.43
C GLN A 73 4.80 -6.02 -10.24
N GLN A 74 3.65 -6.66 -10.49
CA GLN A 74 3.60 -7.88 -11.30
C GLN A 74 4.09 -7.64 -12.74
N GLU A 75 3.71 -6.51 -13.35
CA GLU A 75 4.19 -6.13 -14.69
C GLU A 75 5.68 -5.78 -14.70
N ARG A 76 6.15 -5.02 -13.71
CA ARG A 76 7.57 -4.67 -13.53
C ARG A 76 8.43 -5.93 -13.42
N SER A 77 8.04 -6.87 -12.55
CA SER A 77 8.75 -8.13 -12.38
C SER A 77 8.81 -8.96 -13.66
N LYS A 78 7.74 -9.01 -14.45
CA LYS A 78 7.73 -9.69 -15.75
C LYS A 78 8.69 -9.04 -16.75
N LEU A 79 8.70 -7.71 -16.81
CA LEU A 79 9.63 -6.97 -17.70
C LEU A 79 11.08 -7.23 -17.33
N ILE A 80 11.41 -7.21 -16.03
CA ILE A 80 12.76 -7.50 -15.54
C ILE A 80 13.15 -8.95 -15.87
N GLN A 81 12.27 -9.91 -15.60
CA GLN A 81 12.53 -11.33 -15.88
C GLN A 81 12.72 -11.62 -17.38
N ALA A 82 11.99 -10.91 -18.24
CA ALA A 82 12.10 -11.06 -19.68
C ALA A 82 13.45 -10.58 -20.27
N HIS A 83 14.33 -9.96 -19.47
CA HIS A 83 15.66 -9.45 -19.88
C HIS A 83 15.62 -8.76 -21.25
N SER A 84 14.58 -7.96 -21.49
CA SER A 84 14.33 -7.40 -22.81
C SER A 84 15.37 -6.32 -23.13
N ALA A 85 15.93 -6.39 -24.34
CA ALA A 85 16.57 -5.21 -24.93
C ALA A 85 15.52 -4.09 -24.98
N GLY A 86 15.78 -2.97 -24.31
CA GLY A 86 14.78 -1.91 -24.13
C GLY A 86 13.93 -2.01 -22.86
N LEU A 87 14.50 -2.51 -21.76
CA LEU A 87 13.89 -2.50 -20.44
C LEU A 87 13.49 -1.06 -19.99
N GLU A 88 14.40 -0.11 -20.12
CA GLU A 88 14.18 1.31 -19.74
C GLU A 88 12.92 1.93 -20.37
N PRO A 89 12.74 1.94 -21.71
CA PRO A 89 11.53 2.51 -22.31
C PRO A 89 10.25 1.73 -21.93
N SER A 90 10.36 0.43 -21.67
CA SER A 90 9.23 -0.38 -21.22
C SER A 90 8.80 -0.06 -19.78
N LEU A 91 9.77 0.15 -18.89
CA LEU A 91 9.55 0.58 -17.52
C LEU A 91 8.99 2.01 -17.47
N ALA A 92 9.56 2.93 -18.25
CA ALA A 92 9.05 4.30 -18.33
C ALA A 92 7.58 4.36 -18.80
N ASN A 93 7.21 3.52 -19.78
CA ASN A 93 5.83 3.39 -20.23
C ASN A 93 4.94 2.79 -19.12
N LEU A 94 5.42 1.77 -18.41
CA LEU A 94 4.70 1.19 -17.27
C LEU A 94 4.45 2.23 -16.16
N ASP A 95 5.47 3.02 -15.80
CA ASP A 95 5.37 4.12 -14.85
C ASP A 95 4.33 5.15 -15.28
N GLN A 96 4.39 5.60 -16.54
CA GLN A 96 3.45 6.57 -17.09
C GLN A 96 2.00 6.07 -17.04
N ARG A 97 1.75 4.80 -17.37
CA ARG A 97 0.41 4.21 -17.30
C ARG A 97 -0.12 4.18 -15.87
N TYR A 98 0.73 3.86 -14.89
CA TYR A 98 0.35 3.90 -13.48
C TYR A 98 0.04 5.32 -13.02
N GLU A 99 0.88 6.31 -13.36
CA GLU A 99 0.63 7.71 -13.03
C GLU A 99 -0.67 8.24 -13.65
N GLN A 100 -0.95 7.87 -14.91
CA GLN A 100 -2.18 8.24 -15.58
C GLN A 100 -3.41 7.62 -14.91
N MET A 101 -3.33 6.35 -14.51
CA MET A 101 -4.40 5.67 -13.78
C MET A 101 -4.66 6.38 -12.44
N LEU A 102 -3.61 6.73 -11.69
CA LEU A 102 -3.75 7.44 -10.42
C LEU A 102 -4.49 8.75 -10.61
N ARG A 103 -4.11 9.55 -11.62
CA ARG A 103 -4.75 10.84 -11.93
C ARG A 103 -6.20 10.74 -12.38
N THR A 104 -6.53 9.74 -13.19
CA THR A 104 -7.82 9.66 -13.88
C THR A 104 -8.88 8.87 -13.12
N ARG A 105 -8.47 7.95 -12.25
CA ARG A 105 -9.40 7.04 -11.55
C ARG A 105 -9.39 7.19 -10.04
N ILE A 106 -8.21 7.42 -9.45
CA ILE A 106 -8.07 7.44 -7.99
C ILE A 106 -8.23 8.86 -7.46
N LEU A 107 -7.53 9.82 -8.05
CA LEU A 107 -7.54 11.20 -7.57
C LEU A 107 -8.83 11.92 -7.92
N ARG A 108 -9.35 12.65 -6.94
CA ARG A 108 -10.42 13.62 -7.15
C ARG A 108 -9.87 14.92 -7.75
N PRO A 109 -10.68 15.71 -8.45
CA PRO A 109 -10.24 16.96 -9.08
C PRO A 109 -9.50 17.91 -8.13
N GLU A 110 -9.95 18.00 -6.88
CA GLU A 110 -9.33 18.84 -5.83
C GLU A 110 -7.92 18.41 -5.44
N GLN A 111 -7.55 17.13 -5.65
CA GLN A 111 -6.22 16.59 -5.35
C GLN A 111 -5.22 16.78 -6.50
N TRP A 112 -5.69 17.19 -7.69
CA TRP A 112 -4.84 17.33 -8.89
C TRP A 112 -3.75 18.40 -8.78
N PRO A 113 -4.00 19.60 -8.22
CA PRO A 113 -2.95 20.60 -8.06
C PRO A 113 -1.81 20.10 -7.18
N LEU A 114 -2.13 19.36 -6.11
CA LEU A 114 -1.15 18.79 -5.19
C LEU A 114 -0.31 17.70 -5.88
N ALA A 115 -0.95 16.83 -6.67
CA ALA A 115 -0.25 15.84 -7.47
C ALA A 115 0.69 16.45 -8.52
N GLN A 116 0.30 17.58 -9.13
CA GLN A 116 1.15 18.32 -10.06
C GLN A 116 2.35 18.94 -9.36
N GLN A 117 2.16 19.53 -8.18
CA GLN A 117 3.25 20.09 -7.38
C GLN A 117 4.28 19.02 -6.98
N LEU A 118 3.83 17.85 -6.54
CA LEU A 118 4.72 16.73 -6.20
C LEU A 118 5.50 16.21 -7.43
N ALA A 119 4.82 16.09 -8.58
CA ALA A 119 5.49 15.71 -9.82
C ALA A 119 6.55 16.75 -10.24
N GLN A 120 6.27 18.03 -10.06
CA GLN A 120 7.21 19.11 -10.36
C GLN A 120 8.41 19.11 -9.39
N ALA A 121 8.17 18.92 -8.09
CA ALA A 121 9.21 18.81 -7.08
C ALA A 121 10.17 17.65 -7.38
N ARG A 122 9.64 16.49 -7.79
CA ARG A 122 10.44 15.33 -8.19
C ARG A 122 11.34 15.63 -9.40
N LYS A 123 10.82 16.35 -10.40
CA LYS A 123 11.60 16.76 -11.58
C LYS A 123 12.76 17.68 -11.20
N LEU A 124 12.53 18.60 -10.28
CA LEU A 124 13.55 19.52 -9.78
C LEU A 124 14.63 18.79 -8.96
N SER A 125 14.26 17.77 -8.18
CA SER A 125 15.24 16.95 -7.44
C SER A 125 16.01 15.95 -8.31
N ALA A 126 15.46 15.57 -9.47
CA ALA A 126 16.10 14.65 -10.41
C ALA A 126 17.00 15.36 -11.43
N ALA A 127 16.94 16.70 -11.51
CA ALA A 127 17.92 17.47 -12.25
C ALA A 127 19.28 17.35 -11.54
N PRO A 128 20.37 16.98 -12.24
CA PRO A 128 21.69 16.96 -11.63
C PRO A 128 22.01 18.36 -11.08
N PRO A 129 22.65 18.49 -9.90
CA PRO A 129 23.24 19.77 -9.52
C PRO A 129 24.17 20.18 -10.66
N GLY A 130 23.95 21.38 -11.21
CA GLY A 130 24.52 21.82 -12.48
C GLY A 130 26.01 21.56 -12.64
N GLY A 131 26.40 21.25 -13.89
CA GLY A 131 27.79 21.25 -14.35
C GLY A 131 28.41 22.64 -14.46
#